data_AF-A0A963B085-F1
#
_entry.id   AF-A0A963B085-F1
#
_cell.length_a   1.000
_cell.length_b   1.000
_cell.length_c   1.000
_cell.angle_alpha   90.00
_cell.angle_beta   90.00
_cell.angle_gamma   90.00
#
_symmetry.space_group_name_H-M   'P 1'
#
loop_
_entity.id
_entity.type
_entity.pdbx_description
1 polymer ?
#
loop_
_entity_poly.entity_id
_entity_poly.type
_entity_poly.pdbx_seq_one_letter_code
_entity_poly.pdbx_strand_id
1 'polypeptide(L)'
;ESAGIGKLLQTRPPVTRQTPSAPLKLRVESAAPGALALNPDITALAPAQPGRMQEVTFLDRVIADLKSEAANVLREKQQRLRLFDDGEHSDGKPNDGVYGQLIPELHLAGSYVCRFAAMGIGVGEGLRVQRETTLAFHAVPKLQSVYSDVNAERVGISKEGVRYLVTVTPRDRYDNYAGPGHPVSVIYQTSDGRRVVDLTDNLNGTYSGELVIPQAVLEKRAAVGIFIDDGIFTELKLR
;
A
#
# COMPACT_ATOMS: atom_id res chain seq x y z
N GLU A 1 -25.44 29.83 -73.13
CA GLU A 1 -26.90 29.68 -72.95
C GLU A 1 -27.18 28.84 -71.71
N SER A 2 -28.28 29.16 -71.07
CA SER A 2 -28.78 28.74 -69.75
C SER A 2 -29.50 27.39 -69.74
N ALA A 3 -29.44 26.71 -68.58
CA ALA A 3 -30.45 25.89 -67.87
C ALA A 3 -29.80 24.59 -67.34
N GLY A 4 -29.96 24.10 -66.11
CA GLY A 4 -30.84 24.38 -64.97
C GLY A 4 -30.88 23.11 -64.08
N ILE A 5 -31.55 23.18 -62.91
CA ILE A 5 -31.72 22.14 -61.85
C ILE A 5 -30.57 22.18 -60.81
N GLY A 6 -30.76 22.41 -59.51
CA GLY A 6 -31.94 22.61 -58.68
C GLY A 6 -31.51 22.40 -57.21
N LYS A 7 -31.74 23.40 -56.35
CA LYS A 7 -31.52 23.36 -54.90
C LYS A 7 -32.30 22.22 -54.24
N LEU A 8 -31.66 21.48 -53.33
CA LEU A 8 -32.32 20.98 -52.11
C LEU A 8 -31.38 21.19 -50.91
N LEU A 9 -31.63 22.27 -50.18
CA LEU A 9 -31.19 22.43 -48.79
C LEU A 9 -31.98 21.43 -47.95
N GLN A 10 -31.31 20.47 -47.31
CA GLN A 10 -31.79 19.87 -46.07
C GLN A 10 -30.85 20.29 -44.95
N THR A 11 -31.25 21.34 -44.23
CA THR A 11 -30.72 21.67 -42.92
C THR A 11 -31.07 20.51 -41.98
N ARG A 12 -30.09 19.69 -41.61
CA ARG A 12 -30.25 18.78 -40.46
C ARG A 12 -30.44 19.64 -39.21
N PRO A 13 -31.41 19.34 -38.34
CA PRO A 13 -31.52 20.03 -37.07
C PRO A 13 -30.24 19.80 -36.26
N PRO A 14 -29.83 20.77 -35.41
CA PRO A 14 -28.70 20.56 -34.53
C PRO A 14 -29.01 19.35 -33.64
N VAL A 15 -28.14 18.34 -33.69
CA VAL A 15 -28.16 17.25 -32.72
C VAL A 15 -27.78 17.90 -31.38
N THR A 16 -28.78 18.19 -30.57
CA THR A 16 -28.57 18.52 -29.16
C THR A 16 -27.89 17.31 -28.55
N ARG A 17 -26.57 17.38 -28.35
CA ARG A 17 -25.85 16.41 -27.51
C ARG A 17 -26.45 16.55 -26.13
N GLN A 18 -27.43 15.71 -25.80
CA GLN A 18 -27.79 15.48 -24.41
C GLN A 18 -26.57 14.87 -23.75
N THR A 19 -25.85 15.64 -22.93
CA THR A 19 -24.83 15.11 -22.03
C THR A 19 -25.54 14.10 -21.13
N PRO A 20 -25.20 12.80 -21.20
CA PRO A 20 -25.84 11.83 -20.33
C PRO A 20 -25.41 12.11 -18.89
N SER A 21 -26.33 12.64 -18.08
CA SER A 21 -26.20 12.65 -16.61
C SER A 21 -26.59 11.26 -16.10
N ALA A 22 -25.69 10.30 -16.30
CA ALA A 22 -25.80 8.98 -15.70
C ALA A 22 -24.97 8.96 -14.40
N PRO A 23 -25.51 8.50 -13.26
CA PRO A 23 -24.70 8.29 -12.08
C PRO A 23 -23.73 7.13 -12.35
N LEU A 24 -22.47 7.44 -12.62
CA LEU A 24 -21.42 6.42 -12.60
C LEU A 24 -21.27 5.92 -11.17
N LYS A 25 -21.10 4.61 -10.96
CA LYS A 25 -20.86 4.02 -9.64
C LYS A 25 -19.51 3.34 -9.65
N LEU A 26 -18.59 3.84 -8.84
CA LEU A 26 -17.36 3.13 -8.51
C LEU A 26 -17.69 1.94 -7.58
N ARG A 27 -16.97 0.83 -7.69
CA ARG A 27 -16.80 -0.13 -6.59
C ARG A 27 -15.30 -0.30 -6.44
N VAL A 28 -14.79 -0.03 -5.25
CA VAL A 28 -13.41 -0.28 -4.86
C VAL A 28 -13.38 -1.56 -4.04
N GLU A 29 -12.52 -2.51 -4.37
CA GLU A 29 -12.21 -3.66 -3.52
C GLU A 29 -10.74 -3.53 -3.13
N SER A 30 -10.44 -3.46 -1.83
CA SER A 30 -9.08 -3.40 -1.28
C SER A 30 -8.72 -4.71 -0.60
N ALA A 31 -7.54 -5.26 -0.87
CA ALA A 31 -6.94 -6.34 -0.09
C ALA A 31 -5.59 -5.85 0.44
N ALA A 32 -5.51 -5.54 1.73
CA ALA A 32 -4.27 -5.10 2.37
C ALA A 32 -3.35 -6.32 2.62
N PRO A 33 -2.05 -6.24 2.32
CA PRO A 33 -1.09 -7.19 2.83
C PRO A 33 -0.86 -6.90 4.32
N GLY A 34 -1.37 -7.75 5.21
CA GLY A 34 -1.03 -7.66 6.64
C GLY A 34 0.31 -8.32 6.92
N ALA A 35 1.21 -7.56 7.53
CA ALA A 35 2.32 -8.12 8.28
C ALA A 35 1.75 -8.89 9.48
N LEU A 36 1.98 -10.20 9.54
CA LEU A 36 1.76 -11.03 10.72
C LEU A 36 2.80 -10.64 11.78
N ALA A 37 2.57 -9.55 12.51
CA ALA A 37 3.33 -9.25 13.71
C ALA A 37 2.87 -10.20 14.83
N LEU A 38 3.41 -11.42 14.84
CA LEU A 38 3.27 -12.31 15.99
C LEU A 38 3.93 -11.63 17.20
N ASN A 39 3.12 -11.34 18.21
CA ASN A 39 3.56 -10.81 19.48
C ASN A 39 4.52 -11.84 20.14
N PRO A 40 5.80 -11.52 20.42
CA PRO A 40 6.77 -12.50 20.92
C PRO A 40 6.57 -12.91 22.40
N ASP A 41 5.66 -12.26 23.15
CA ASP A 41 5.41 -12.61 24.56
C ASP A 41 4.44 -13.78 24.72
N ILE A 42 4.90 -14.99 24.40
CA ILE A 42 4.25 -16.27 24.77
C ILE A 42 5.03 -16.95 25.91
N THR A 43 5.59 -16.18 26.87
CA THR A 43 6.39 -16.76 27.97
C THR A 43 5.78 -16.58 29.37
N ALA A 44 4.53 -16.14 29.49
CA ALA A 44 3.87 -16.01 30.79
C ALA A 44 2.44 -16.55 30.80
N LEU A 45 2.29 -17.88 30.68
CA LEU A 45 1.06 -18.55 31.13
C LEU A 45 1.39 -19.40 32.36
N ALA A 46 0.91 -18.91 33.51
CA ALA A 46 0.97 -19.56 34.81
C ALA A 46 0.42 -21.01 34.75
N PRO A 47 0.86 -21.92 35.65
CA PRO A 47 0.37 -23.28 35.66
C PRO A 47 -1.14 -23.33 35.96
N ALA A 48 -1.88 -23.98 35.06
CA ALA A 48 -3.33 -24.15 35.13
C ALA A 48 -3.75 -25.02 36.34
N GLN A 49 -4.77 -24.58 37.07
CA GLN A 49 -5.45 -25.38 38.08
C GLN A 49 -6.23 -26.54 37.43
N PRO A 50 -6.28 -27.73 38.04
CA PRO A 50 -6.94 -28.89 37.45
C PRO A 50 -8.45 -28.82 37.70
N GLY A 51 -9.23 -28.53 36.66
CA GLY A 51 -10.68 -28.57 36.73
C GLY A 51 -11.34 -28.47 35.36
N ARG A 52 -11.81 -29.62 34.85
CA ARG A 52 -12.69 -29.82 33.68
C ARG A 52 -12.10 -29.47 32.30
N MET A 53 -11.77 -30.52 31.55
CA MET A 53 -11.52 -30.46 30.10
C MET A 53 -12.73 -29.85 29.37
N GLN A 54 -12.56 -28.63 28.86
CA GLN A 54 -13.03 -28.31 27.52
C GLN A 54 -11.78 -28.30 26.64
N GLU A 55 -11.49 -29.43 26.00
CA GLU A 55 -10.66 -29.48 24.79
C GLU A 55 -11.41 -28.77 23.66
N VAL A 56 -11.58 -27.45 23.78
CA VAL A 56 -11.39 -26.61 22.60
C VAL A 56 -9.90 -26.72 22.38
N THR A 57 -9.51 -27.56 21.42
CA THR A 57 -8.10 -27.91 21.24
C THR A 57 -7.30 -26.61 21.13
N PHE A 58 -6.09 -26.59 21.66
CA PHE A 58 -5.22 -25.43 21.52
C PHE A 58 -5.17 -24.94 20.05
N LEU A 59 -5.23 -25.89 19.11
CA LEU A 59 -5.40 -25.64 17.68
C LEU A 59 -6.68 -24.88 17.31
N ASP A 60 -7.84 -25.21 17.88
CA ASP A 60 -9.09 -24.48 17.61
C ASP A 60 -9.05 -23.03 18.12
N ARG A 61 -8.38 -22.78 19.26
CA ARG A 61 -8.18 -21.41 19.77
C ARG A 61 -7.20 -20.63 18.89
N VAL A 62 -6.06 -21.24 18.54
CA VAL A 62 -5.10 -20.63 17.62
C VAL A 62 -5.73 -20.35 16.26
N ILE A 63 -6.56 -21.26 15.73
CA ILE A 63 -7.29 -21.05 14.47
C ILE A 63 -8.35 -19.96 14.62
N ALA A 64 -9.05 -19.87 15.75
CA ALA A 64 -10.02 -18.81 16.00
C ALA A 64 -9.34 -17.43 16.12
N ASP A 65 -8.21 -17.37 16.82
CA ASP A 65 -7.41 -16.16 16.98
C ASP A 65 -6.84 -15.71 15.63
N LEU A 66 -6.23 -16.63 14.86
CA LEU A 66 -5.75 -16.36 13.50
C LEU A 66 -6.87 -15.95 12.55
N LYS A 67 -8.09 -16.49 12.67
CA LYS A 67 -9.24 -16.06 11.86
C LYS A 67 -9.73 -14.66 12.26
N SER A 68 -9.72 -14.35 13.55
CA SER A 68 -10.11 -13.04 14.06
C SER A 68 -9.09 -11.96 13.69
N GLU A 69 -7.80 -12.29 13.68
CA GLU A 69 -6.73 -11.45 13.17
C GLU A 69 -6.75 -11.35 11.64
N ALA A 70 -6.98 -12.45 10.93
CA ALA A 70 -7.09 -12.45 9.46
C ALA A 70 -8.26 -11.57 8.96
N ALA A 71 -9.38 -11.53 9.70
CA ALA A 71 -10.50 -10.63 9.40
C ALA A 71 -10.14 -9.15 9.62
N ASN A 72 -9.20 -8.85 10.52
CA ASN A 72 -8.65 -7.51 10.72
C ASN A 72 -7.54 -7.15 9.71
N VAL A 73 -6.86 -8.17 9.17
CA VAL A 73 -5.78 -8.08 8.17
C VAL A 73 -6.33 -7.88 6.75
N LEU A 74 -7.38 -8.60 6.36
CA LEU A 74 -8.02 -8.46 5.05
C LEU A 74 -9.14 -7.41 5.11
N ARG A 75 -8.77 -6.14 5.07
CA ARG A 75 -9.73 -5.03 5.04
C ARG A 75 -10.31 -4.83 3.64
N GLU A 76 -11.44 -5.45 3.36
CA GLU A 76 -12.26 -5.12 2.19
C GLU A 76 -13.12 -3.87 2.47
N LYS A 77 -12.76 -2.73 1.87
CA LYS A 77 -13.59 -1.51 1.91
C LYS A 77 -14.24 -1.30 0.56
N GLN A 78 -15.58 -1.38 0.52
CA GLN A 78 -16.34 -1.03 -0.67
C GLN A 78 -16.84 0.41 -0.60
N GLN A 79 -16.55 1.17 -1.65
CA GLN A 79 -17.03 2.54 -1.80
C GLN A 79 -17.66 2.76 -3.16
N ARG A 80 -18.79 3.50 -3.18
CA ARG A 80 -19.45 3.99 -4.38
C ARG A 80 -19.24 5.48 -4.55
N LEU A 81 -18.63 5.86 -5.66
CA LEU A 81 -18.39 7.24 -6.04
C LEU A 81 -19.10 7.55 -7.35
N ARG A 82 -19.65 8.77 -7.42
CA ARG A 82 -20.14 9.38 -8.64
C ARG A 82 -19.01 10.10 -9.34
N LEU A 83 -18.88 9.90 -10.65
CA LEU A 83 -18.03 10.75 -11.50
C LEU A 83 -18.83 11.93 -12.04
N PHE A 84 -18.12 13.02 -12.27
CA PHE A 84 -18.65 14.30 -12.73
C PHE A 84 -17.95 14.72 -14.02
N ASP A 85 -18.69 15.44 -14.88
CA ASP A 85 -18.23 16.14 -16.09
C ASP A 85 -18.65 17.61 -15.92
N ASP A 86 -18.14 18.23 -14.87
CA ASP A 86 -18.47 19.56 -14.39
C ASP A 86 -17.33 20.57 -14.59
N GLY A 87 -16.17 20.14 -15.11
CA GLY A 87 -14.98 20.97 -15.21
C GLY A 87 -14.24 21.12 -13.88
N GLU A 88 -14.70 20.42 -12.85
CA GLU A 88 -14.07 20.29 -11.54
C GLU A 88 -13.59 18.82 -11.39
N HIS A 89 -13.10 18.39 -10.23
CA HIS A 89 -12.72 16.97 -10.02
C HIS A 89 -11.65 16.39 -10.98
N SER A 90 -10.83 17.25 -11.60
CA SER A 90 -9.80 16.87 -12.59
C SER A 90 -10.34 16.20 -13.86
N ASP A 91 -11.55 16.55 -14.27
CA ASP A 91 -12.21 16.01 -15.47
C ASP A 91 -11.93 16.80 -16.77
N GLY A 92 -11.45 18.04 -16.69
CA GLY A 92 -11.14 18.84 -17.87
C GLY A 92 -12.07 20.04 -18.02
N LYS A 93 -12.73 20.17 -19.19
CA LYS A 93 -13.71 21.25 -19.41
C LYS A 93 -15.11 20.72 -19.10
N PRO A 94 -16.02 21.56 -18.56
CA PRO A 94 -17.39 21.13 -18.31
C PRO A 94 -18.08 20.64 -19.59
N ASN A 95 -18.76 19.51 -19.50
CA ASN A 95 -19.54 18.88 -20.57
C ASN A 95 -18.71 18.48 -21.81
N ASP A 96 -17.45 18.09 -21.63
CA ASP A 96 -16.60 17.63 -22.74
C ASP A 96 -16.64 16.10 -22.95
N GLY A 97 -17.34 15.38 -22.08
CA GLY A 97 -17.48 13.93 -22.11
C GLY A 97 -16.36 13.18 -21.40
N VAL A 98 -15.43 13.89 -20.75
CA VAL A 98 -14.47 13.32 -19.81
C VAL A 98 -15.05 13.43 -18.41
N TYR A 99 -14.97 12.34 -17.64
CA TYR A 99 -15.56 12.27 -16.31
C TYR A 99 -14.48 12.00 -15.25
N GLY A 100 -14.47 12.78 -14.18
CA GLY A 100 -13.48 12.73 -13.11
C GLY A 100 -14.08 12.57 -11.72
N GLN A 101 -13.28 12.00 -10.81
CA GLN A 101 -13.49 12.01 -9.36
C GLN A 101 -12.20 11.58 -8.66
N LEU A 102 -11.91 12.19 -7.52
CA LEU A 102 -10.87 11.71 -6.62
C LEU A 102 -11.42 10.60 -5.73
N ILE A 103 -10.71 9.48 -5.65
CA ILE A 103 -11.01 8.44 -4.67
C ILE A 103 -10.47 8.93 -3.32
N PRO A 104 -11.33 9.26 -2.34
CA PRO A 104 -10.86 9.73 -1.06
C PRO A 104 -10.22 8.57 -0.29
N GLU A 105 -9.19 8.86 0.49
CA GLU A 105 -8.60 7.91 1.45
C GLU A 105 -8.03 6.62 0.84
N LEU A 106 -7.26 6.74 -0.24
CA LEU A 106 -6.33 5.68 -0.68
C LEU A 106 -5.13 5.60 0.29
N HIS A 107 -5.42 5.26 1.55
CA HIS A 107 -4.46 5.20 2.65
C HIS A 107 -4.01 3.78 2.95
N LEU A 108 -4.64 2.76 2.36
CA LEU A 108 -4.23 1.38 2.55
C LEU A 108 -3.33 0.98 1.38
N ALA A 109 -2.24 0.31 1.68
CA ALA A 109 -1.50 -0.42 0.66
C ALA A 109 -2.31 -1.64 0.21
N GLY A 110 -2.07 -2.11 -1.01
CA GLY A 110 -2.64 -3.36 -1.51
C GLY A 110 -3.27 -3.27 -2.89
N SER A 111 -4.00 -4.32 -3.24
CA SER A 111 -4.66 -4.41 -4.54
C SER A 111 -6.00 -3.68 -4.54
N TYR A 112 -6.23 -2.90 -5.58
CA TYR A 112 -7.43 -2.13 -5.82
C TYR A 112 -8.09 -2.56 -7.12
N VAL A 113 -9.37 -2.90 -7.06
CA VAL A 113 -10.20 -3.12 -8.25
C VAL A 113 -11.25 -2.01 -8.33
N CYS A 114 -11.23 -1.26 -9.42
CA CYS A 114 -12.17 -0.18 -9.71
C CYS A 114 -13.07 -0.59 -10.88
N ARG A 115 -14.36 -0.81 -10.60
CA ARG A 115 -15.39 -0.98 -11.64
C ARG A 115 -16.02 0.35 -11.99
N PHE A 116 -16.06 0.66 -13.28
CA PHE A 116 -16.72 1.82 -13.86
C PHE A 116 -17.97 1.35 -14.61
N ALA A 117 -19.13 1.97 -14.35
CA ALA A 117 -20.38 1.59 -14.98
C ALA A 117 -21.18 2.84 -15.40
N ALA A 118 -21.35 3.03 -16.71
CA ALA A 118 -22.22 4.02 -17.29
C ALA A 118 -23.55 3.37 -17.66
N MET A 119 -24.64 3.83 -17.04
CA MET A 119 -25.96 3.20 -17.13
C MET A 119 -26.98 4.15 -17.76
N GLY A 120 -27.99 3.59 -18.43
CA GLY A 120 -29.11 4.38 -18.94
C GLY A 120 -28.76 5.25 -20.15
N ILE A 121 -27.72 4.89 -20.90
CA ILE A 121 -27.31 5.60 -22.10
C ILE A 121 -28.36 5.33 -23.18
N GLY A 122 -29.03 6.38 -23.67
CA GLY A 122 -29.98 6.27 -24.78
C GLY A 122 -29.27 5.98 -26.10
N VAL A 123 -29.73 4.97 -26.83
CA VAL A 123 -29.17 4.61 -28.16
C VAL A 123 -30.18 4.75 -29.31
N GLY A 124 -31.31 5.42 -29.04
CA GLY A 124 -32.43 5.56 -29.98
C GLY A 124 -33.59 4.62 -29.65
N GLU A 125 -34.78 4.90 -30.21
CA GLU A 125 -35.97 4.02 -30.13
C GLU A 125 -36.41 3.62 -28.71
N GLY A 126 -36.11 4.46 -27.71
CA GLY A 126 -36.39 4.16 -26.30
C GLY A 126 -35.45 3.12 -25.68
N LEU A 127 -34.49 2.58 -26.44
CA LEU A 127 -33.49 1.63 -25.96
C LEU A 127 -32.46 2.32 -25.08
N ARG A 128 -32.08 1.62 -24.00
CA ARG A 128 -31.04 2.04 -23.07
C ARG A 128 -29.97 0.97 -22.99
N VAL A 129 -28.72 1.38 -22.96
CA VAL A 129 -27.57 0.49 -22.79
C VAL A 129 -26.81 0.82 -21.52
N GLN A 130 -25.98 -0.14 -21.13
CA GLN A 130 -25.02 -0.03 -20.05
C GLN A 130 -23.65 -0.40 -20.61
N ARG A 131 -22.63 0.33 -20.19
CA ARG A 131 -21.23 0.05 -20.52
C ARG A 131 -20.44 -0.04 -19.23
N GLU A 132 -19.57 -1.04 -19.17
CA GLU A 132 -18.72 -1.26 -18.00
C GLU A 132 -17.28 -1.49 -18.41
N THR A 133 -16.37 -1.11 -17.53
CA THR A 133 -14.96 -1.48 -17.60
C THR A 133 -14.40 -1.63 -16.19
N THR A 134 -13.29 -2.33 -16.07
CA THR A 134 -12.61 -2.57 -14.80
C THR A 134 -11.15 -2.19 -14.94
N LEU A 135 -10.64 -1.45 -13.96
CA LEU A 135 -9.22 -1.19 -13.77
C LEU A 135 -8.77 -1.87 -12.49
N ALA A 136 -7.63 -2.55 -12.52
CA ALA A 136 -6.98 -3.07 -11.34
C ALA A 136 -5.59 -2.46 -11.21
N PHE A 137 -5.19 -2.09 -9.99
CA PHE A 137 -3.85 -1.59 -9.70
C PHE A 137 -3.42 -1.99 -8.28
N HIS A 138 -2.12 -1.89 -8.01
CA HIS A 138 -1.55 -2.16 -6.70
C HIS A 138 -0.94 -0.89 -6.12
N ALA A 139 -1.38 -0.50 -4.91
CA ALA A 139 -0.80 0.60 -4.16
C ALA A 139 0.31 0.07 -3.25
N VAL A 140 1.53 0.54 -3.48
CA VAL A 140 2.69 0.22 -2.63
C VAL A 140 2.85 1.30 -1.57
N PRO A 141 3.13 0.95 -0.30
CA PRO A 141 3.34 1.93 0.75
C PRO A 141 4.53 2.83 0.42
N LYS A 142 4.36 4.13 0.64
CA LYS A 142 5.47 5.08 0.49
C LYS A 142 6.22 5.18 1.81
N LEU A 143 7.22 4.33 1.98
CA LEU A 143 7.98 4.21 3.22
C LEU A 143 8.61 5.53 3.67
N GLN A 144 8.55 5.78 4.97
CA GLN A 144 9.04 7.00 5.60
C GLN A 144 9.68 6.66 6.95
N SER A 145 10.96 6.97 7.09
CA SER A 145 11.74 6.62 8.28
C SER A 145 11.20 7.21 9.58
N VAL A 146 10.56 8.38 9.53
CA VAL A 146 9.94 9.02 10.70
C VAL A 146 8.77 8.23 11.29
N TYR A 147 8.12 7.36 10.51
CA TYR A 147 7.03 6.49 10.96
C TYR A 147 7.46 5.03 11.11
N SER A 148 8.75 4.75 10.89
CA SER A 148 9.30 3.40 10.92
C SER A 148 10.08 3.17 12.20
N ASP A 149 10.12 1.92 12.64
CA ASP A 149 10.97 1.55 13.77
C ASP A 149 12.34 1.16 13.26
N VAL A 150 13.38 1.84 13.76
CA VAL A 150 14.77 1.54 13.47
C VAL A 150 15.52 1.52 14.79
N ASN A 151 15.95 0.34 15.20
CA ASN A 151 16.64 0.13 16.46
C ASN A 151 18.00 -0.51 16.24
N ALA A 152 18.97 -0.10 17.05
CA ALA A 152 20.27 -0.75 17.18
C ALA A 152 20.56 -0.92 18.67
N GLU A 153 20.40 -2.14 19.16
CA GLU A 153 20.69 -2.48 20.54
C GLU A 153 22.10 -3.01 20.67
N ARG A 154 22.90 -2.41 21.54
CA ARG A 154 24.25 -2.89 21.83
C ARG A 154 24.18 -4.20 22.62
N VAL A 155 24.66 -5.28 22.01
CA VAL A 155 24.66 -6.63 22.62
C VAL A 155 26.02 -7.06 23.15
N GLY A 156 27.10 -6.35 22.79
CA GLY A 156 28.41 -6.63 23.38
C GLY A 156 29.57 -5.88 22.77
N ILE A 157 30.78 -6.24 23.21
CA ILE A 157 32.04 -5.77 22.65
C ILE A 157 32.88 -7.00 22.27
N SER A 158 33.58 -6.91 21.15
CA SER A 158 34.54 -7.90 20.68
C SER A 158 35.86 -7.22 20.29
N LYS A 159 36.87 -8.00 19.89
CA LYS A 159 38.13 -7.45 19.35
C LYS A 159 37.92 -6.69 18.03
N GLU A 160 36.87 -7.03 17.30
CA GLU A 160 36.53 -6.43 15.99
C GLU A 160 35.78 -5.11 16.13
N GLY A 161 35.14 -4.87 17.28
CA GLY A 161 34.35 -3.68 17.54
C GLY A 161 33.16 -3.92 18.48
N VAL A 162 32.25 -2.94 18.50
CA VAL A 162 31.00 -3.03 19.26
C VAL A 162 29.96 -3.77 18.41
N ARG A 163 29.27 -4.73 19.03
CA ARG A 163 28.23 -5.52 18.38
C ARG A 163 26.85 -4.96 18.70
N TYR A 164 26.04 -4.85 17.67
CA TYR A 164 24.66 -4.38 17.72
C TYR A 164 23.72 -5.42 17.12
N LEU A 165 22.56 -5.61 17.74
CA LEU A 165 21.41 -6.22 17.10
C LEU A 165 20.59 -5.09 16.47
N VAL A 166 20.51 -5.10 15.14
CA VAL A 166 19.75 -4.12 14.37
C VAL A 166 18.40 -4.71 14.01
N THR A 167 17.34 -3.93 14.21
CA THR A 167 15.98 -4.27 13.79
C THR A 167 15.37 -3.09 13.06
N VAL A 168 14.74 -3.37 11.91
CA VAL A 168 14.09 -2.38 11.05
C VAL A 168 12.68 -2.85 10.72
N THR A 169 11.69 -1.99 10.95
CA THR A 169 10.28 -2.21 10.60
C THR A 169 9.81 -1.03 9.75
N PRO A 170 9.97 -1.09 8.41
CA PRO A 170 9.65 0.01 7.52
C PRO A 170 8.14 0.20 7.35
N ARG A 171 7.69 1.45 7.46
CA ARG A 171 6.29 1.85 7.36
C ARG A 171 6.10 3.19 6.66
N ASP A 172 4.91 3.44 6.14
CA ASP A 172 4.47 4.78 5.72
C ASP A 172 3.71 5.53 6.84
N ARG A 173 3.29 6.76 6.55
CA ARG A 173 2.53 7.61 7.49
C ARG A 173 1.14 7.09 7.86
N TYR A 174 0.66 6.06 7.18
CA TYR A 174 -0.66 5.46 7.37
C TYR A 174 -0.57 4.10 8.06
N ASP A 175 0.60 3.75 8.61
CA ASP A 175 0.89 2.47 9.26
C ASP A 175 0.80 1.26 8.30
N ASN A 176 0.98 1.50 6.99
CA ASN A 176 1.21 0.40 6.06
C ASN A 176 2.67 -0.03 6.15
N TYR A 177 2.88 -1.33 6.35
CA TYR A 177 4.19 -1.95 6.38
C TYR A 177 4.68 -2.21 4.95
N ALA A 178 6.00 -2.13 4.73
CA ALA A 178 6.59 -2.61 3.48
C ALA A 178 6.21 -4.07 3.19
N GLY A 179 6.12 -4.88 4.25
CA GLY A 179 6.00 -6.32 4.15
C GLY A 179 7.35 -6.97 3.87
N PRO A 180 7.38 -8.29 3.64
CA PRO A 180 8.58 -9.04 3.30
C PRO A 180 9.02 -8.83 1.85
N GLY A 181 10.22 -9.29 1.52
CA GLY A 181 10.77 -9.33 0.16
C GLY A 181 11.56 -8.09 -0.26
N HIS A 182 11.79 -7.13 0.64
CA HIS A 182 12.62 -5.96 0.35
C HIS A 182 14.07 -6.20 0.81
N PRO A 183 15.09 -5.99 -0.03
CA PRO A 183 16.47 -5.95 0.42
C PRO A 183 16.67 -4.77 1.39
N VAL A 184 17.07 -5.08 2.62
CA VAL A 184 17.42 -4.09 3.65
C VAL A 184 18.87 -4.29 4.05
N SER A 185 19.66 -3.22 4.01
CA SER A 185 21.08 -3.29 4.37
C SER A 185 21.52 -2.12 5.25
N VAL A 186 22.51 -2.38 6.08
CA VAL A 186 23.27 -1.38 6.82
C VAL A 186 24.57 -1.10 6.09
N ILE A 187 24.85 0.17 5.84
CA ILE A 187 26.02 0.58 5.07
C ILE A 187 26.78 1.66 5.82
N TYR A 188 28.09 1.47 5.94
CA TYR A 188 28.98 2.44 6.57
C TYR A 188 30.37 2.42 5.94
N GLN A 189 31.14 3.48 6.16
CA GLN A 189 32.48 3.62 5.59
C GLN A 189 33.55 3.24 6.62
N THR A 190 34.52 2.42 6.22
CA THR A 190 35.77 2.18 6.95
C THR A 190 36.96 2.76 6.19
N SER A 191 38.15 2.75 6.80
CA SER A 191 39.41 3.11 6.13
C SER A 191 39.64 2.29 4.86
N ASP A 192 39.23 1.02 4.89
CA ASP A 192 39.52 0.04 3.85
C ASP A 192 38.43 -0.02 2.76
N GLY A 193 37.35 0.76 2.92
CA GLY A 193 36.27 0.82 1.94
C GLY A 193 34.87 0.86 2.56
N ARG A 194 33.87 0.76 1.68
CA ARG A 194 32.45 0.69 2.05
C ARG A 194 32.14 -0.71 2.56
N ARG A 195 31.45 -0.79 3.70
CA ARG A 195 30.91 -2.03 4.26
C ARG A 195 29.41 -2.07 4.03
N VAL A 196 28.92 -3.26 3.69
CA VAL A 196 27.51 -3.55 3.49
C VAL A 196 27.20 -4.78 4.34
N VAL A 197 26.15 -4.68 5.14
CA VAL A 197 25.64 -5.77 5.98
C VAL A 197 24.16 -5.92 5.65
N ASP A 198 23.81 -7.04 5.02
CA ASP A 198 22.41 -7.33 4.69
C ASP A 198 21.67 -7.79 5.95
N LEU A 199 20.46 -7.28 6.14
CA LEU A 199 19.57 -7.74 7.19
C LEU A 199 18.73 -8.92 6.68
N THR A 200 18.42 -9.84 7.57
CA THR A 200 17.56 -10.98 7.30
C THR A 200 16.11 -10.51 7.32
N ASP A 201 15.37 -10.84 6.26
CA ASP A 201 13.91 -10.70 6.24
C ASP A 201 13.28 -11.79 7.10
N ASN A 202 12.55 -11.39 8.14
CA ASN A 202 11.87 -12.31 9.05
C ASN A 202 10.50 -12.77 8.53
N LEU A 203 10.16 -12.43 7.28
CA LEU A 203 8.91 -12.76 6.60
C LEU A 203 7.64 -12.21 7.27
N ASN A 204 7.81 -11.24 8.16
CA ASN A 204 6.74 -10.61 8.93
C ASN A 204 6.76 -9.07 8.82
N GLY A 205 7.47 -8.52 7.83
CA GLY A 205 7.64 -7.07 7.67
C GLY A 205 8.71 -6.45 8.57
N THR A 206 9.42 -7.27 9.36
CA THR A 206 10.62 -6.85 10.11
C THR A 206 11.88 -7.45 9.50
N TYR A 207 12.96 -6.70 9.63
CA TYR A 207 14.29 -7.07 9.14
C TYR A 207 15.28 -6.96 10.29
N SER A 208 16.13 -7.97 10.48
CA SER A 208 17.10 -7.95 11.58
C SER A 208 18.44 -8.57 11.24
N GLY A 209 19.47 -8.18 11.98
CA GLY A 209 20.81 -8.73 11.79
C GLY A 209 21.81 -8.22 12.81
N GLU A 210 22.92 -8.94 12.94
CA GLU A 210 24.05 -8.50 13.74
C GLU A 210 24.92 -7.53 12.95
N LEU A 211 25.28 -6.42 13.59
CA LEU A 211 26.15 -5.39 13.05
C LEU A 211 27.35 -5.22 13.97
N VAL A 212 28.54 -5.46 13.44
CA VAL A 212 29.80 -5.16 14.14
C VAL A 212 30.36 -3.85 13.60
N ILE A 213 30.47 -2.85 14.48
CA ILE A 213 31.05 -1.55 14.13
C ILE A 213 32.44 -1.43 14.76
N PRO A 214 33.51 -1.29 13.95
CA PRO A 214 34.85 -1.07 14.47
C PRO A 214 34.92 0.20 15.32
N GLN A 215 35.72 0.15 16.39
CA GLN A 215 35.89 1.27 17.33
C GLN A 215 36.27 2.59 16.61
N ALA A 216 37.13 2.51 15.60
CA ALA A 216 37.55 3.67 14.80
C ALA A 216 36.40 4.35 14.03
N VAL A 217 35.34 3.61 13.67
CA VAL A 217 34.15 4.17 13.01
C VAL A 217 33.31 4.94 14.03
N LEU A 218 33.14 4.39 15.24
CA LEU A 218 32.42 5.04 16.34
C LEU A 218 33.09 6.34 16.78
N GLU A 219 34.43 6.34 16.94
CA GLU A 219 35.20 7.50 17.36
C GLU A 219 35.10 8.67 16.36
N LYS A 220 35.03 8.35 15.06
CA LYS A 220 34.84 9.34 13.99
C LYS A 220 33.41 9.82 13.86
N ARG A 221 32.45 9.21 14.58
CA ARG A 221 31.01 9.45 14.44
C ARG A 221 30.56 9.40 12.97
N ALA A 222 31.12 8.46 12.22
CA ALA A 222 30.77 8.30 10.81
C ALA A 222 29.30 7.90 10.68
N ALA A 223 28.63 8.42 9.64
CA ALA A 223 27.26 8.06 9.35
C ALA A 223 27.17 6.55 9.01
N VAL A 224 26.18 5.89 9.61
CA VAL A 224 25.80 4.51 9.32
C VAL A 224 24.40 4.57 8.71
N GLY A 225 24.25 4.23 7.44
CA GLY A 225 22.97 4.33 6.73
C GLY A 225 22.22 3.00 6.73
N ILE A 226 20.89 3.08 6.83
CA ILE A 226 19.96 2.01 6.46
C ILE A 226 19.51 2.27 5.03
N PHE A 227 19.53 1.23 4.21
CA PHE A 227 19.09 1.24 2.83
C PHE A 227 17.96 0.23 2.64
N ILE A 228 16.98 0.58 1.80
CA ILE A 228 15.87 -0.27 1.37
C ILE A 228 15.74 -0.12 -0.14
N ASP A 229 15.63 -1.23 -0.88
CA ASP A 229 15.47 -1.24 -2.36
C ASP A 229 16.49 -0.31 -3.08
N ASP A 230 17.75 -0.35 -2.65
CA ASP A 230 18.88 0.47 -3.14
C ASP A 230 18.86 1.97 -2.80
N GLY A 231 17.81 2.45 -2.13
CA GLY A 231 17.70 3.84 -1.67
C GLY A 231 18.18 4.05 -0.23
N ILE A 232 18.78 5.21 0.06
CA ILE A 232 19.03 5.63 1.46
C ILE A 232 17.66 5.83 2.12
N PHE A 233 17.41 5.09 3.20
CA PHE A 233 16.18 5.19 3.98
C PHE A 233 16.33 6.13 5.17
N THR A 234 17.37 5.94 5.98
CA THR A 234 17.70 6.80 7.12
C THR A 234 19.12 6.55 7.61
N GLU A 235 19.62 7.43 8.47
CA GLU A 235 20.80 7.13 9.28
C GLU A 235 20.40 6.32 10.54
N LEU A 236 21.20 5.29 10.83
CA LEU A 236 21.13 4.46 12.02
C LEU A 236 21.83 5.18 13.18
N LYS A 237 21.08 5.39 14.26
CA LYS A 237 21.61 5.98 15.49
C LYS A 237 22.14 4.87 16.39
N LEU A 238 23.46 4.73 16.44
CA LEU A 238 24.14 3.83 17.37
C LEU A 238 24.16 4.48 18.76
N ARG A 239 23.62 3.78 19.76
CA ARG A 239 23.60 4.21 21.17
C ARG A 239 24.53 3.36 22.03
#